data_AF-A0AAQ2DVK0-F1
#
_entry.id   AF-A0AAQ2DVK0-F1
#
_cell.length_a   1.000
_cell.length_b   1.000
_cell.length_c   1.000
_cell.angle_alpha   90.00
_cell.angle_beta   90.00
_cell.angle_gamma   90.00
#
_symmetry.space_group_name_H-M   'P 1'
#
loop_
_entity.id
_entity.type
_entity.pdbx_description
1 polymer ?
#
loop_
_entity_poly.entity_id
_entity_poly.type
_entity_poly.pdbx_seq_one_letter_code
_entity_poly.pdbx_strand_id
1 'polypeptide(L)'
;MGSDAKNLMSDGNVQIVKTGEVIGATQLTEGELIVEAGGRAENTVVTGAGWLKVATGGIAKCTQYGNNGTLSVSDGAIATDIVQSEGGAISLSTLATVNGRHPEGEFSVDQGYACGLLLENGGNLRVLEGHRAEKIILDQEGGLLVNGTTSAVVVDEGGELLVYPGGEASNCEINQGGVFMLAGKASDTLLAGGTMNNLGGEDSDTIVENGSIYRLGTDGLQLYSSGKTQNLSVNVGGRAEVHAGTLENAVIQGGTVILLSPTSADENFVVEEDRAPVELTGSVALLDGASMIIGYGADLQQSTITVQQGGVLILDGSTVKGDGVTFSVGNINLNGGKLWLITGAATHVQLKVKRLRGEGAICLQTSAKEISPDFINVKGEVTGDIHVEITDASRQTLCNALKLQPDEDGIGATLQPA
;
A
#
# COMPACT_ATOMS: atom_id res chain seq x y z
N MET A 1 57.24 -19.56 -2.12
CA MET A 1 56.61 -18.81 -1.01
C MET A 1 56.68 -17.34 -1.38
N GLY A 2 55.72 -16.87 -2.17
CA GLY A 2 55.59 -15.46 -2.54
C GLY A 2 54.71 -14.79 -1.49
N SER A 3 55.13 -13.63 -1.00
CA SER A 3 54.45 -12.86 0.04
C SER A 3 53.00 -12.56 -0.33
N ASP A 4 52.07 -12.85 0.57
CA ASP A 4 50.70 -12.33 0.60
C ASP A 4 50.71 -10.80 0.83
N ALA A 5 51.28 -10.06 -0.11
CA ALA A 5 51.12 -8.61 -0.14
C ALA A 5 49.69 -8.34 -0.57
N LYS A 6 48.84 -7.96 0.39
CA LYS A 6 47.48 -7.49 0.10
C LYS A 6 47.57 -6.29 -0.84
N ASN A 7 46.85 -6.32 -1.95
CA ASN A 7 46.70 -5.14 -2.80
C ASN A 7 45.76 -4.16 -2.08
N LEU A 8 46.30 -3.16 -1.40
CA LEU A 8 45.48 -2.13 -0.74
C LEU A 8 45.12 -1.04 -1.75
N MET A 9 43.84 -0.76 -1.91
CA MET A 9 43.33 0.37 -2.69
C MET A 9 42.60 1.34 -1.76
N SER A 10 43.22 2.50 -1.56
CA SER A 10 42.75 3.64 -0.77
C SER A 10 42.84 4.93 -1.58
N ASP A 11 42.39 6.04 -1.01
CA ASP A 11 42.60 7.41 -1.54
C ASP A 11 42.02 7.63 -2.96
N GLY A 12 40.92 6.94 -3.30
CA GLY A 12 40.25 7.07 -4.61
C GLY A 12 40.97 6.38 -5.77
N ASN A 13 41.95 5.53 -5.51
CA ASN A 13 42.66 4.79 -6.55
C ASN A 13 41.71 3.84 -7.31
N VAL A 14 41.85 3.80 -8.64
CA VAL A 14 41.09 2.91 -9.53
C VAL A 14 42.05 1.92 -10.21
N GLN A 15 41.75 0.63 -10.11
CA GLN A 15 42.46 -0.42 -10.86
C GLN A 15 41.50 -1.18 -11.77
N ILE A 16 41.97 -1.48 -12.99
CA ILE A 16 41.24 -2.27 -13.98
C ILE A 16 41.94 -3.62 -14.14
N VAL A 17 41.20 -4.72 -14.04
CA VAL A 17 41.65 -6.09 -14.30
C VAL A 17 41.16 -6.49 -15.68
N LYS A 18 42.09 -6.60 -16.63
CA LYS A 18 41.80 -6.85 -18.04
C LYS A 18 41.76 -8.33 -18.38
N THR A 19 41.39 -8.65 -19.61
CA THR A 19 41.35 -10.00 -20.14
C THR A 19 42.66 -10.76 -19.87
N GLY A 20 42.56 -11.93 -19.23
CA GLY A 20 43.70 -12.79 -18.90
C GLY A 20 44.46 -12.38 -17.64
N GLU A 21 44.13 -11.24 -17.03
CA GLU A 21 44.69 -10.82 -15.75
C GLU A 21 43.92 -11.46 -14.58
N VAL A 22 44.69 -11.85 -13.55
CA VAL A 22 44.15 -12.34 -12.29
C VAL A 22 44.73 -11.51 -11.16
N ILE A 23 43.87 -10.92 -10.33
CA ILE A 23 44.28 -10.23 -9.11
C ILE A 23 43.72 -10.99 -7.90
N GLY A 24 44.56 -11.18 -6.88
CA GLY A 24 44.19 -11.86 -5.64
C GLY A 24 44.37 -10.96 -4.43
N ALA A 25 43.65 -11.26 -3.34
CA ALA A 25 43.87 -10.70 -2.00
C ALA A 25 43.90 -9.16 -1.98
N THR A 26 42.89 -8.54 -2.60
CA THR A 26 42.75 -7.09 -2.67
C THR A 26 41.89 -6.56 -1.52
N GLN A 27 42.31 -5.48 -0.88
CA GLN A 27 41.51 -4.75 0.12
C GLN A 27 41.10 -3.40 -0.46
N LEU A 28 39.80 -3.14 -0.56
CA LEU A 28 39.23 -1.87 -0.97
C LEU A 28 38.64 -1.17 0.26
N THR A 29 39.18 -0.02 0.64
CA THR A 29 38.65 0.82 1.73
C THR A 29 38.09 2.14 1.24
N GLU A 30 38.71 2.71 0.20
CA GLU A 30 38.31 3.96 -0.46
C GLU A 30 38.69 3.97 -1.94
N GLY A 31 38.95 2.79 -2.52
CA GLY A 31 39.37 2.61 -3.91
C GLY A 31 38.39 1.75 -4.71
N GLU A 32 38.53 1.79 -6.03
CA GLU A 32 37.70 1.05 -6.98
C GLU A 32 38.50 -0.05 -7.69
N LEU A 33 37.94 -1.25 -7.76
CA LEU A 33 38.44 -2.32 -8.61
C LEU A 33 37.39 -2.64 -9.67
N ILE A 34 37.77 -2.50 -10.94
CA ILE A 34 36.92 -2.83 -12.09
C ILE A 34 37.45 -4.11 -12.74
N VAL A 35 36.63 -5.16 -12.76
CA VAL A 35 36.96 -6.43 -13.42
C VAL A 35 36.25 -6.47 -14.77
N GLU A 36 37.01 -6.29 -15.84
CA GLU A 36 36.49 -6.30 -17.22
C GLU A 36 36.33 -7.73 -17.76
N ALA A 37 35.76 -7.84 -18.97
CA ALA A 37 35.56 -9.10 -19.65
C ALA A 37 36.84 -9.96 -19.72
N GLY A 38 36.76 -11.19 -19.22
CA GLY A 38 37.88 -12.12 -19.16
C GLY A 38 38.95 -11.81 -18.09
N GLY A 39 38.79 -10.73 -17.31
CA GLY A 39 39.57 -10.48 -16.10
C GLY A 39 39.00 -11.23 -14.90
N ARG A 40 39.85 -11.49 -13.89
CA ARG A 40 39.45 -12.24 -12.69
C ARG A 40 39.98 -11.61 -11.40
N ALA A 41 39.10 -11.39 -10.44
CA ALA A 41 39.46 -11.01 -9.07
C ALA A 41 39.14 -12.14 -8.08
N GLU A 42 40.05 -12.40 -7.15
CA GLU A 42 39.90 -13.43 -6.11
C GLU A 42 40.18 -12.88 -4.71
N ASN A 43 39.37 -13.28 -3.73
CA ASN A 43 39.57 -12.94 -2.32
C ASN A 43 39.63 -11.41 -2.08
N THR A 44 38.81 -10.65 -2.80
CA THR A 44 38.67 -9.20 -2.61
C THR A 44 37.85 -8.93 -1.36
N VAL A 45 38.32 -8.03 -0.50
CA VAL A 45 37.59 -7.52 0.67
C VAL A 45 37.22 -6.07 0.41
N VAL A 46 35.93 -5.74 0.53
CA VAL A 46 35.36 -4.42 0.23
C VAL A 46 34.73 -3.84 1.49
N THR A 47 35.19 -2.67 1.90
CA THR A 47 34.78 -1.98 3.14
C THR A 47 34.84 -0.46 2.95
N GLY A 48 34.25 0.33 3.85
CA GLY A 48 34.31 1.79 3.79
C GLY A 48 33.70 2.33 2.50
N ALA A 49 34.37 3.27 1.84
CA ALA A 49 33.99 3.76 0.51
C ALA A 49 34.55 2.89 -0.64
N GLY A 50 35.03 1.68 -0.35
CA GLY A 50 35.56 0.76 -1.35
C GLY A 50 34.48 0.23 -2.29
N TRP A 51 34.84 0.06 -3.57
CA TRP A 51 33.90 -0.38 -4.60
C TRP A 51 34.53 -1.46 -5.50
N LEU A 52 33.96 -2.66 -5.48
CA LEU A 52 34.23 -3.68 -6.50
C LEU A 52 33.14 -3.65 -7.58
N LYS A 53 33.52 -3.38 -8.83
CA LYS A 53 32.65 -3.51 -10.01
C LYS A 53 33.09 -4.70 -10.86
N VAL A 54 32.20 -5.67 -11.02
CA VAL A 54 32.38 -6.79 -11.95
C VAL A 54 31.57 -6.49 -13.21
N ALA A 55 32.26 -6.13 -14.29
CA ALA A 55 31.63 -5.83 -15.57
C ALA A 55 31.23 -7.11 -16.30
N THR A 56 30.41 -6.98 -17.35
CA THR A 56 29.97 -8.09 -18.20
C THR A 56 31.14 -8.96 -18.66
N GLY A 57 31.04 -10.27 -18.45
CA GLY A 57 32.09 -11.24 -18.76
C GLY A 57 33.29 -11.24 -17.79
N GLY A 58 33.31 -10.38 -16.78
CA GLY A 58 34.27 -10.39 -15.69
C GLY A 58 33.92 -11.43 -14.63
N ILE A 59 34.93 -11.87 -13.87
CA ILE A 59 34.78 -12.92 -12.85
C ILE A 59 35.29 -12.43 -11.50
N ALA A 60 34.46 -12.50 -10.46
CA ALA A 60 34.88 -12.35 -9.07
C ALA A 60 34.65 -13.65 -8.30
N LYS A 61 35.59 -14.01 -7.41
CA LYS A 61 35.47 -15.19 -6.56
C LYS A 61 35.88 -14.89 -5.13
N CYS A 62 35.16 -15.43 -4.16
CA CYS A 62 35.44 -15.26 -2.73
C CYS A 62 35.48 -13.78 -2.30
N THR A 63 34.65 -12.94 -2.91
CA THR A 63 34.51 -11.54 -2.49
C THR A 63 33.85 -11.49 -1.11
N GLN A 64 34.38 -10.67 -0.21
CA GLN A 64 33.78 -10.35 1.07
C GLN A 64 33.46 -8.85 1.09
N TYR A 65 32.22 -8.47 1.38
CA TYR A 65 31.81 -7.07 1.46
C TYR A 65 30.96 -6.81 2.70
N GLY A 66 31.05 -5.60 3.24
CA GLY A 66 30.39 -5.18 4.49
C GLY A 66 30.91 -3.82 4.93
N ASN A 67 30.44 -3.29 6.07
CA ASN A 67 30.92 -2.02 6.63
C ASN A 67 30.97 -0.88 5.60
N ASN A 68 29.87 -0.65 4.89
CA ASN A 68 29.70 0.32 3.79
C ASN A 68 30.33 -0.04 2.44
N GLY A 69 31.03 -1.16 2.33
CA GLY A 69 31.62 -1.60 1.06
C GLY A 69 30.56 -1.97 0.00
N THR A 70 30.83 -1.59 -1.25
CA THR A 70 29.90 -1.79 -2.37
C THR A 70 30.39 -2.82 -3.37
N LEU A 71 29.53 -3.78 -3.71
CA LEU A 71 29.71 -4.74 -4.79
C LEU A 71 28.69 -4.50 -5.90
N SER A 72 29.14 -4.12 -7.09
CA SER A 72 28.29 -4.02 -8.29
C SER A 72 28.59 -5.18 -9.24
N VAL A 73 27.58 -5.98 -9.56
CA VAL A 73 27.69 -7.12 -10.48
C VAL A 73 26.82 -6.83 -11.70
N SER A 74 27.47 -6.60 -12.84
CA SER A 74 26.78 -6.27 -14.10
C SER A 74 26.14 -7.51 -14.73
N ASP A 75 25.19 -7.28 -15.64
CA ASP A 75 24.59 -8.33 -16.45
C ASP A 75 25.66 -9.17 -17.17
N GLY A 76 25.52 -10.49 -17.15
CA GLY A 76 26.48 -11.43 -17.75
C GLY A 76 27.83 -11.51 -17.02
N ALA A 77 27.99 -10.88 -15.86
CA ALA A 77 29.14 -11.10 -14.98
C ALA A 77 28.93 -12.33 -14.07
N ILE A 78 30.03 -12.90 -13.58
CA ILE A 78 30.02 -14.02 -12.65
C ILE A 78 30.69 -13.61 -11.33
N ALA A 79 29.96 -13.68 -10.22
CA ALA A 79 30.51 -13.45 -8.89
C ALA A 79 30.11 -14.59 -7.96
N THR A 80 31.07 -15.39 -7.48
CA THR A 80 30.75 -16.63 -6.74
C THR A 80 31.49 -16.74 -5.43
N ASP A 81 30.99 -17.59 -4.53
CA ASP A 81 31.49 -17.80 -3.17
C ASP A 81 31.52 -16.49 -2.36
N ILE A 82 30.53 -15.62 -2.57
CA ILE A 82 30.46 -14.31 -1.95
C ILE A 82 30.09 -14.42 -0.47
N VAL A 83 30.63 -13.51 0.33
CA VAL A 83 30.23 -13.32 1.73
C VAL A 83 29.80 -11.87 1.94
N GLN A 84 28.52 -11.66 2.22
CA GLN A 84 28.01 -10.40 2.72
C GLN A 84 28.13 -10.39 4.24
N SER A 85 28.65 -9.30 4.78
CA SER A 85 28.58 -8.93 6.18
C SER A 85 27.72 -7.67 6.32
N GLU A 86 27.25 -7.40 7.53
CA GLU A 86 26.41 -6.24 7.88
C GLU A 86 26.88 -4.92 7.24
N GLY A 87 25.92 -4.13 6.76
CA GLY A 87 26.17 -2.86 6.09
C GLY A 87 26.84 -2.99 4.72
N GLY A 88 26.83 -4.18 4.12
CA GLY A 88 27.35 -4.42 2.78
C GLY A 88 26.31 -4.13 1.70
N ALA A 89 26.65 -3.34 0.69
CA ALA A 89 25.74 -3.03 -0.40
C ALA A 89 26.06 -3.90 -1.63
N ILE A 90 25.06 -4.60 -2.17
CA ILE A 90 25.17 -5.28 -3.47
C ILE A 90 24.15 -4.73 -4.47
N SER A 91 24.61 -4.40 -5.69
CA SER A 91 23.74 -3.98 -6.79
C SER A 91 23.90 -4.90 -7.99
N LEU A 92 22.79 -5.48 -8.44
CA LEU A 92 22.76 -6.45 -9.55
C LEU A 92 21.38 -6.54 -10.20
N SER A 93 21.33 -7.27 -11.32
CA SER A 93 20.07 -7.72 -11.93
C SER A 93 20.02 -9.24 -12.00
N THR A 94 18.85 -9.74 -12.34
CA THR A 94 18.59 -11.17 -12.62
C THR A 94 19.35 -11.74 -13.85
N LEU A 95 20.12 -10.92 -14.58
CA LEU A 95 21.02 -11.37 -15.67
C LEU A 95 22.47 -11.66 -15.21
N ALA A 96 22.80 -11.41 -13.93
CA ALA A 96 24.09 -11.82 -13.36
C ALA A 96 24.07 -13.30 -12.96
N THR A 97 25.25 -13.90 -12.80
CA THR A 97 25.40 -15.21 -12.14
C THR A 97 26.12 -15.01 -10.80
N VAL A 98 25.36 -15.14 -9.71
CA VAL A 98 25.81 -14.83 -8.35
C VAL A 98 25.49 -15.98 -7.40
N ASN A 99 26.41 -16.31 -6.50
CA ASN A 99 26.07 -17.08 -5.30
C ASN A 99 26.93 -16.66 -4.10
N GLY A 100 26.39 -16.88 -2.91
CA GLY A 100 27.07 -16.53 -1.68
C GLY A 100 26.23 -16.80 -0.44
N ARG A 101 26.65 -16.20 0.66
CA ARG A 101 25.94 -16.23 1.93
C ARG A 101 25.99 -14.87 2.65
N HIS A 102 25.00 -14.66 3.49
CA HIS A 102 24.90 -13.57 4.46
C HIS A 102 24.42 -14.16 5.81
N PRO A 103 24.30 -13.38 6.89
CA PRO A 103 23.92 -13.91 8.20
C PRO A 103 22.61 -14.71 8.25
N GLU A 104 21.61 -14.40 7.41
CA GLU A 104 20.32 -15.11 7.40
C GLU A 104 20.30 -16.34 6.48
N GLY A 105 21.35 -16.56 5.66
CA GLY A 105 21.44 -17.77 4.83
C GLY A 105 22.22 -17.63 3.54
N GLU A 106 22.01 -18.61 2.65
CA GLU A 106 22.58 -18.62 1.31
C GLU A 106 21.70 -17.85 0.33
N PHE A 107 22.33 -17.23 -0.67
CA PHE A 107 21.64 -16.52 -1.74
C PHE A 107 22.22 -16.85 -3.11
N SER A 108 21.41 -16.69 -4.15
CA SER A 108 21.83 -16.91 -5.54
C SER A 108 21.07 -16.06 -6.54
N VAL A 109 21.71 -15.77 -7.67
CA VAL A 109 21.08 -15.32 -8.91
C VAL A 109 21.64 -16.19 -10.03
N ASP A 110 20.80 -16.92 -10.74
CA ASP A 110 21.23 -17.68 -11.91
C ASP A 110 20.08 -17.85 -12.92
N GLN A 111 20.39 -17.72 -14.20
CA GLN A 111 19.44 -17.90 -15.32
C GLN A 111 18.07 -17.20 -15.11
N GLY A 112 18.06 -15.95 -14.62
CA GLY A 112 16.82 -15.20 -14.41
C GLY A 112 16.06 -15.53 -13.12
N TYR A 113 16.62 -16.34 -12.22
CA TYR A 113 16.06 -16.64 -10.91
C TYR A 113 16.96 -16.10 -9.78
N ALA A 114 16.42 -15.22 -8.96
CA ALA A 114 17.07 -14.70 -7.75
C ALA A 114 16.41 -15.29 -6.49
N CYS A 115 17.19 -15.65 -5.48
CA CYS A 115 16.66 -16.21 -4.23
C CYS A 115 17.52 -15.84 -3.03
N GLY A 116 16.88 -15.46 -1.93
CA GLY A 116 17.52 -15.34 -0.62
C GLY A 116 18.40 -14.10 -0.43
N LEU A 117 18.35 -13.09 -1.30
CA LEU A 117 19.20 -11.90 -1.16
C LEU A 117 18.75 -11.05 0.03
N LEU A 118 19.74 -10.55 0.78
CA LEU A 118 19.58 -9.45 1.74
C LEU A 118 20.09 -8.16 1.08
N LEU A 119 19.19 -7.20 0.90
CA LEU A 119 19.50 -5.90 0.30
C LEU A 119 19.42 -4.85 1.40
N GLU A 120 20.56 -4.23 1.69
CA GLU A 120 20.75 -3.23 2.74
C GLU A 120 21.74 -2.16 2.25
N ASN A 121 21.78 -1.01 2.92
CA ASN A 121 22.75 0.05 2.74
C ASN A 121 22.89 0.54 1.28
N GLY A 122 21.76 0.71 0.58
CA GLY A 122 21.72 1.10 -0.84
C GLY A 122 21.84 -0.07 -1.83
N GLY A 123 21.94 -1.31 -1.33
CA GLY A 123 21.89 -2.52 -2.14
C GLY A 123 20.56 -2.64 -2.89
N ASN A 124 20.61 -3.11 -4.13
CA ASN A 124 19.42 -3.22 -4.97
C ASN A 124 19.45 -4.39 -5.95
N LEU A 125 18.28 -4.95 -6.20
CA LEU A 125 18.06 -5.98 -7.22
C LEU A 125 17.03 -5.50 -8.24
N ARG A 126 17.36 -5.64 -9.53
CA ARG A 126 16.39 -5.51 -10.62
C ARG A 126 15.92 -6.89 -11.12
N VAL A 127 14.64 -7.18 -10.93
CA VAL A 127 13.96 -8.35 -11.51
C VAL A 127 13.41 -7.94 -12.87
N LEU A 128 13.94 -8.53 -13.94
CA LEU A 128 13.55 -8.20 -15.30
C LEU A 128 12.26 -8.92 -15.71
N GLU A 129 11.65 -8.47 -16.80
CA GLU A 129 10.49 -9.14 -17.40
C GLU A 129 10.79 -10.62 -17.69
N GLY A 130 9.84 -11.51 -17.36
CA GLY A 130 10.00 -12.96 -17.51
C GLY A 130 10.91 -13.62 -16.49
N HIS A 131 11.57 -12.86 -15.61
CA HIS A 131 12.42 -13.36 -14.53
C HIS A 131 11.67 -13.43 -13.19
N ARG A 132 12.27 -14.08 -12.20
CA ARG A 132 11.64 -14.31 -10.89
C ARG A 132 12.61 -14.07 -9.74
N ALA A 133 12.11 -13.50 -8.64
CA ALA A 133 12.79 -13.42 -7.36
C ALA A 133 11.96 -14.07 -6.24
N GLU A 134 12.61 -14.69 -5.26
CA GLU A 134 11.94 -15.29 -4.10
C GLU A 134 12.73 -15.04 -2.81
N LYS A 135 12.03 -14.86 -1.68
CA LYS A 135 12.66 -14.76 -0.34
C LYS A 135 13.70 -13.64 -0.27
N ILE A 136 13.36 -12.48 -0.82
CA ILE A 136 14.22 -11.30 -0.76
C ILE A 136 13.90 -10.54 0.52
N ILE A 137 14.94 -10.15 1.25
CA ILE A 137 14.84 -9.32 2.46
C ILE A 137 15.35 -7.93 2.09
N LEU A 138 14.53 -6.90 2.33
CA LEU A 138 14.86 -5.50 2.11
C LEU A 138 14.97 -4.82 3.48
N ASP A 139 16.17 -4.42 3.85
CA ASP A 139 16.44 -3.70 5.09
C ASP A 139 16.77 -2.23 4.78
N GLN A 140 17.31 -1.47 5.73
CA GLN A 140 17.62 -0.05 5.61
C GLN A 140 18.28 0.31 4.26
N GLU A 141 17.61 1.15 3.46
CA GLU A 141 18.03 1.61 2.12
C GLU A 141 18.14 0.50 1.05
N GLY A 142 17.64 -0.70 1.32
CA GLY A 142 17.54 -1.80 0.39
C GLY A 142 16.38 -1.65 -0.60
N GLY A 143 16.64 -1.88 -1.89
CA GLY A 143 15.64 -1.69 -2.95
C GLY A 143 15.40 -2.93 -3.83
N LEU A 144 14.13 -3.29 -4.04
CA LEU A 144 13.75 -4.31 -5.02
C LEU A 144 12.87 -3.71 -6.13
N LEU A 145 13.37 -3.76 -7.37
CA LEU A 145 12.70 -3.22 -8.55
C LEU A 145 12.16 -4.35 -9.42
N VAL A 146 10.84 -4.51 -9.50
CA VAL A 146 10.19 -5.67 -10.12
C VAL A 146 9.49 -5.31 -11.42
N ASN A 147 10.02 -5.82 -12.54
CA ASN A 147 9.35 -5.87 -13.85
C ASN A 147 8.93 -7.31 -14.23
N GLY A 148 9.44 -8.31 -13.51
CA GLY A 148 9.05 -9.72 -13.63
C GLY A 148 8.14 -10.14 -12.48
N THR A 149 8.47 -11.24 -11.82
CA THR A 149 7.69 -11.76 -10.68
C THR A 149 8.52 -11.81 -9.40
N THR A 150 7.89 -11.55 -8.25
CA THR A 150 8.51 -11.78 -6.95
C THR A 150 7.54 -12.46 -5.98
N SER A 151 8.07 -13.22 -5.02
CA SER A 151 7.27 -13.78 -3.93
C SER A 151 8.03 -13.90 -2.62
N ALA A 152 7.31 -13.93 -1.49
CA ALA A 152 7.90 -14.04 -0.16
C ALA A 152 8.92 -12.92 0.12
N VAL A 153 8.62 -11.70 -0.31
CA VAL A 153 9.46 -10.54 0.01
C VAL A 153 9.15 -10.09 1.43
N VAL A 154 10.19 -9.86 2.22
CA VAL A 154 10.11 -9.21 3.53
C VAL A 154 10.70 -7.81 3.39
N VAL A 155 9.95 -6.79 3.79
CA VAL A 155 10.36 -5.38 3.71
C VAL A 155 10.40 -4.82 5.12
N ASP A 156 11.61 -4.68 5.65
CA ASP A 156 11.90 -4.16 6.99
C ASP A 156 12.12 -2.64 6.99
N GLU A 157 12.52 -2.09 8.14
CA GLU A 157 12.64 -0.64 8.35
C GLU A 157 13.58 0.01 7.32
N GLY A 158 13.02 0.92 6.51
CA GLY A 158 13.79 1.63 5.48
C GLY A 158 14.02 0.83 4.18
N GLY A 159 13.51 -0.39 4.09
CA GLY A 159 13.47 -1.16 2.84
C GLY A 159 12.33 -0.72 1.92
N GLU A 160 12.54 -0.84 0.61
CA GLU A 160 11.58 -0.40 -0.41
C GLU A 160 11.36 -1.44 -1.51
N LEU A 161 10.12 -1.94 -1.61
CA LEU A 161 9.64 -2.76 -2.71
C LEU A 161 8.94 -1.87 -3.74
N LEU A 162 9.38 -1.92 -5.00
CA LEU A 162 8.75 -1.23 -6.12
C LEU A 162 8.36 -2.20 -7.23
N VAL A 163 7.05 -2.36 -7.45
CA VAL A 163 6.51 -3.22 -8.51
C VAL A 163 5.97 -2.34 -9.65
N TYR A 164 6.64 -2.41 -10.80
CA TYR A 164 6.29 -1.63 -11.98
C TYR A 164 5.11 -2.21 -12.76
N PRO A 165 4.48 -1.44 -13.67
CA PRO A 165 3.47 -1.99 -14.58
C PRO A 165 4.01 -3.23 -15.34
N GLY A 166 3.23 -4.31 -15.32
CA GLY A 166 3.63 -5.62 -15.87
C GLY A 166 4.37 -6.53 -14.89
N GLY A 167 4.88 -5.99 -13.77
CA GLY A 167 5.44 -6.77 -12.68
C GLY A 167 4.36 -7.29 -11.71
N GLU A 168 4.67 -8.40 -11.04
CA GLU A 168 3.76 -9.06 -10.09
C GLU A 168 4.48 -9.43 -8.79
N ALA A 169 3.85 -9.17 -7.65
CA ALA A 169 4.31 -9.58 -6.33
C ALA A 169 3.24 -10.43 -5.61
N SER A 170 3.68 -11.40 -4.81
CA SER A 170 2.79 -12.24 -4.01
C SER A 170 3.38 -12.57 -2.66
N ASN A 171 2.54 -12.81 -1.65
CA ASN A 171 2.96 -13.24 -0.32
C ASN A 171 4.03 -12.31 0.27
N CYS A 172 3.78 -11.01 0.27
CA CYS A 172 4.73 -9.99 0.73
C CYS A 172 4.39 -9.57 2.15
N GLU A 173 5.41 -9.43 3.00
CA GLU A 173 5.29 -8.93 4.38
C GLU A 173 6.00 -7.59 4.50
N ILE A 174 5.23 -6.54 4.80
CA ILE A 174 5.73 -5.17 4.91
C ILE A 174 5.72 -4.78 6.39
N ASN A 175 6.89 -4.89 7.01
CA ASN A 175 7.10 -4.67 8.43
C ASN A 175 7.18 -3.18 8.78
N GLN A 176 7.25 -2.88 10.08
CA GLN A 176 7.33 -1.53 10.62
C GLN A 176 8.43 -0.71 9.93
N GLY A 177 8.02 0.40 9.29
CA GLY A 177 8.94 1.29 8.57
C GLY A 177 9.31 0.84 7.15
N GLY A 178 8.89 -0.35 6.71
CA GLY A 178 9.02 -0.80 5.33
C GLY A 178 7.98 -0.16 4.41
N VAL A 179 8.34 -0.03 3.13
CA VAL A 179 7.51 0.63 2.11
C VAL A 179 7.31 -0.26 0.89
N PHE A 180 6.06 -0.40 0.46
CA PHE A 180 5.70 -1.03 -0.81
C PHE A 180 5.00 -0.02 -1.74
N MET A 181 5.63 0.28 -2.87
CA MET A 181 5.04 1.05 -3.97
C MET A 181 4.59 0.12 -5.10
N LEU A 182 3.30 0.18 -5.44
CA LEU A 182 2.68 -0.74 -6.40
C LEU A 182 2.10 0.00 -7.60
N ALA A 183 2.61 -0.27 -8.80
CA ALA A 183 2.02 0.12 -10.08
C ALA A 183 1.70 -1.08 -11.00
N GLY A 184 2.18 -2.28 -10.65
CA GLY A 184 1.83 -3.54 -11.29
C GLY A 184 0.71 -4.28 -10.55
N LYS A 185 0.92 -5.57 -10.24
CA LYS A 185 -0.02 -6.38 -9.47
C LYS A 185 0.55 -6.89 -8.16
N ALA A 186 -0.29 -7.00 -7.14
CA ALA A 186 0.03 -7.63 -5.86
C ALA A 186 -1.08 -8.59 -5.40
N SER A 187 -0.70 -9.62 -4.67
CA SER A 187 -1.63 -10.54 -3.99
C SER A 187 -1.05 -10.97 -2.65
N ASP A 188 -1.92 -11.36 -1.70
CA ASP A 188 -1.51 -11.91 -0.41
C ASP A 188 -0.49 -11.01 0.32
N THR A 189 -0.81 -9.73 0.49
CA THR A 189 0.11 -8.77 1.13
C THR A 189 -0.28 -8.53 2.57
N LEU A 190 0.66 -8.76 3.51
CA LEU A 190 0.50 -8.44 4.92
C LEU A 190 1.25 -7.15 5.22
N LEU A 191 0.54 -6.13 5.72
CA LEU A 191 1.15 -4.93 6.30
C LEU A 191 1.20 -5.09 7.82
N ALA A 192 2.40 -5.21 8.40
CA ALA A 192 2.67 -5.42 9.82
C ALA A 192 3.45 -4.24 10.43
N GLY A 193 2.84 -3.04 10.43
CA GLY A 193 3.43 -1.76 10.81
C GLY A 193 3.97 -0.95 9.63
N GLY A 194 4.03 -1.55 8.43
CA GLY A 194 4.54 -0.95 7.21
C GLY A 194 3.52 -0.10 6.45
N THR A 195 3.97 0.47 5.33
CA THR A 195 3.13 1.26 4.42
C THR A 195 3.08 0.65 3.03
N MET A 196 1.89 0.56 2.45
CA MET A 196 1.71 0.26 1.03
C MET A 196 0.98 1.39 0.33
N ASN A 197 1.51 1.83 -0.80
CA ASN A 197 0.91 2.82 -1.69
C ASN A 197 0.63 2.16 -3.05
N ASN A 198 -0.65 1.90 -3.36
CA ASN A 198 -1.09 1.47 -4.68
C ASN A 198 -1.23 2.71 -5.60
N LEU A 199 -0.27 2.87 -6.50
CA LEU A 199 -0.05 3.99 -7.41
C LEU A 199 -0.76 3.81 -8.76
N GLY A 200 -1.91 3.12 -8.76
CA GLY A 200 -2.66 2.84 -9.98
C GLY A 200 -2.55 1.39 -10.49
N GLY A 201 -1.96 0.51 -9.69
CA GLY A 201 -1.92 -0.94 -9.91
C GLY A 201 -3.14 -1.67 -9.35
N GLU A 202 -3.03 -3.00 -9.28
CA GLU A 202 -4.10 -3.89 -8.82
C GLU A 202 -3.59 -4.78 -7.67
N ASP A 203 -4.17 -4.64 -6.47
CA ASP A 203 -3.89 -5.54 -5.35
C ASP A 203 -5.10 -6.35 -4.93
N SER A 204 -4.84 -7.54 -4.38
CA SER A 204 -5.87 -8.44 -3.85
C SER A 204 -5.42 -9.07 -2.53
N ASP A 205 -6.37 -9.34 -1.65
CA ASP A 205 -6.16 -10.05 -0.39
C ASP A 205 -5.10 -9.37 0.50
N THR A 206 -5.13 -8.03 0.53
CA THR A 206 -4.27 -7.20 1.38
C THR A 206 -4.82 -7.14 2.80
N ILE A 207 -3.97 -7.42 3.79
CA ILE A 207 -4.28 -7.37 5.23
C ILE A 207 -3.53 -6.20 5.87
N VAL A 208 -4.28 -5.31 6.52
CA VAL A 208 -3.75 -4.10 7.18
C VAL A 208 -3.85 -4.26 8.70
N GLU A 209 -2.73 -4.55 9.35
CA GLU A 209 -2.65 -4.72 10.81
C GLU A 209 -2.37 -3.41 11.55
N ASN A 210 -2.28 -3.51 12.89
CA ASN A 210 -2.01 -2.40 13.77
C ASN A 210 -0.77 -1.59 13.37
N GLY A 211 -0.92 -0.26 13.29
CA GLY A 211 0.16 0.66 12.91
C GLY A 211 0.43 0.73 11.42
N SER A 212 -0.15 -0.16 10.61
CA SER A 212 0.00 -0.18 9.17
C SER A 212 -0.84 0.88 8.48
N ILE A 213 -0.34 1.36 7.34
CA ILE A 213 -1.07 2.30 6.48
C ILE A 213 -1.15 1.74 5.06
N TYR A 214 -2.37 1.54 4.58
CA TYR A 214 -2.66 1.26 3.19
C TYR A 214 -3.19 2.51 2.48
N ARG A 215 -2.66 2.84 1.30
CA ARG A 215 -3.17 3.93 0.45
C ARG A 215 -3.48 3.43 -0.95
N LEU A 216 -4.69 3.70 -1.42
CA LEU A 216 -5.11 3.47 -2.79
C LEU A 216 -5.18 4.79 -3.57
N GLY A 217 -4.53 4.81 -4.73
CA GLY A 217 -4.61 5.88 -5.70
C GLY A 217 -3.76 7.11 -5.35
N THR A 218 -2.71 6.99 -4.54
CA THR A 218 -1.80 8.11 -4.25
C THR A 218 -0.43 7.64 -3.74
N ASP A 219 0.60 8.45 -4.00
CA ASP A 219 1.92 8.43 -3.35
C ASP A 219 2.06 9.52 -2.27
N GLY A 220 0.99 10.26 -1.98
CA GLY A 220 0.97 11.44 -1.12
C GLY A 220 1.26 12.76 -1.84
N LEU A 221 1.65 12.73 -3.11
CA LEU A 221 1.91 13.92 -3.93
C LEU A 221 0.91 14.08 -5.08
N GLN A 222 0.50 12.97 -5.70
CA GLN A 222 -0.46 12.98 -6.80
C GLN A 222 -1.50 11.86 -6.69
N LEU A 223 -2.51 11.89 -7.58
CA LEU A 223 -3.62 10.94 -7.60
C LEU A 223 -3.52 10.00 -8.80
N TYR A 224 -3.86 8.73 -8.58
CA TYR A 224 -3.86 7.66 -9.58
C TYR A 224 -5.23 6.97 -9.61
N SER A 225 -6.09 7.37 -10.56
CA SER A 225 -7.49 6.89 -10.62
C SER A 225 -7.68 5.49 -11.18
N SER A 226 -6.64 4.87 -11.75
CA SER A 226 -6.71 3.50 -12.29
C SER A 226 -6.56 2.42 -11.23
N GLY A 227 -6.21 2.79 -10.00
CA GLY A 227 -5.90 1.84 -8.93
C GLY A 227 -7.10 0.98 -8.56
N LYS A 228 -6.85 -0.29 -8.27
CA LYS A 228 -7.88 -1.24 -7.83
C LYS A 228 -7.39 -2.07 -6.66
N THR A 229 -8.27 -2.27 -5.70
CA THR A 229 -8.06 -3.17 -4.57
C THR A 229 -9.23 -4.12 -4.47
N GLN A 230 -8.95 -5.42 -4.29
CA GLN A 230 -9.96 -6.42 -4.00
C GLN A 230 -9.71 -7.10 -2.65
N ASN A 231 -10.78 -7.36 -1.89
CA ASN A 231 -10.75 -8.13 -0.64
C ASN A 231 -9.81 -7.54 0.43
N LEU A 232 -9.96 -6.25 0.72
CA LEU A 232 -9.16 -5.59 1.76
C LEU A 232 -9.62 -6.00 3.16
N SER A 233 -8.70 -6.48 4.01
CA SER A 233 -8.96 -6.69 5.44
C SER A 233 -8.27 -5.61 6.26
N VAL A 234 -9.01 -4.88 7.09
CA VAL A 234 -8.46 -3.80 7.94
C VAL A 234 -8.75 -4.11 9.40
N ASN A 235 -7.71 -4.57 10.09
CA ASN A 235 -7.79 -5.09 11.45
C ASN A 235 -7.54 -4.00 12.49
N VAL A 236 -7.56 -4.38 13.78
CA VAL A 236 -7.51 -3.45 14.92
C VAL A 236 -6.27 -2.56 14.82
N GLY A 237 -6.48 -1.24 14.79
CA GLY A 237 -5.40 -0.25 14.69
C GLY A 237 -4.79 -0.08 13.30
N GLY A 238 -5.23 -0.86 12.31
CA GLY A 238 -4.88 -0.68 10.91
C GLY A 238 -5.68 0.45 10.26
N ARG A 239 -5.08 1.10 9.27
CA ARG A 239 -5.70 2.23 8.57
C ARG A 239 -5.56 2.13 7.05
N ALA A 240 -6.68 2.23 6.34
CA ALA A 240 -6.71 2.35 4.89
C ALA A 240 -7.27 3.71 4.45
N GLU A 241 -6.60 4.33 3.46
CA GLU A 241 -7.05 5.55 2.80
C GLU A 241 -7.24 5.29 1.30
N VAL A 242 -8.42 5.61 0.77
CA VAL A 242 -8.68 5.55 -0.66
C VAL A 242 -8.80 6.98 -1.17
N HIS A 243 -7.84 7.41 -1.99
CA HIS A 243 -7.79 8.77 -2.54
C HIS A 243 -8.31 8.82 -3.99
N ALA A 244 -8.16 7.73 -4.74
CA ALA A 244 -8.71 7.55 -6.08
C ALA A 244 -8.76 6.05 -6.43
N GLY A 245 -9.53 5.66 -7.45
CA GLY A 245 -9.64 4.26 -7.89
C GLY A 245 -10.82 3.51 -7.28
N THR A 246 -10.80 2.18 -7.39
CA THR A 246 -11.90 1.30 -6.98
C THR A 246 -11.49 0.40 -5.81
N LEU A 247 -12.25 0.45 -4.72
CA LEU A 247 -12.20 -0.55 -3.64
C LEU A 247 -13.36 -1.53 -3.82
N GLU A 248 -13.05 -2.80 -4.10
CA GLU A 248 -14.02 -3.88 -4.23
C GLU A 248 -13.88 -4.88 -3.08
N ASN A 249 -14.94 -5.04 -2.29
CA ASN A 249 -14.98 -5.90 -1.11
C ASN A 249 -14.00 -5.48 0.01
N ALA A 250 -14.53 -5.33 1.22
CA ALA A 250 -13.70 -5.09 2.39
C ALA A 250 -14.30 -5.67 3.68
N VAL A 251 -13.44 -6.13 4.57
CA VAL A 251 -13.81 -6.52 5.95
C VAL A 251 -13.02 -5.65 6.91
N ILE A 252 -13.72 -4.93 7.79
CA ILE A 252 -13.10 -3.99 8.72
C ILE A 252 -13.44 -4.47 10.13
N GLN A 253 -12.41 -4.75 10.94
CA GLN A 253 -12.53 -5.29 12.29
C GLN A 253 -11.66 -4.47 13.25
N GLY A 254 -12.27 -3.50 13.96
CA GLY A 254 -11.52 -2.59 14.84
C GLY A 254 -10.58 -1.60 14.14
N GLY A 255 -10.47 -1.66 12.82
CA GLY A 255 -9.66 -0.77 12.00
C GLY A 255 -10.45 0.41 11.45
N THR A 256 -9.76 1.28 10.71
CA THR A 256 -10.35 2.48 10.10
C THR A 256 -10.12 2.50 8.59
N VAL A 257 -11.20 2.75 7.84
CA VAL A 257 -11.14 2.99 6.40
C VAL A 257 -11.68 4.37 6.08
N ILE A 258 -10.97 5.13 5.26
CA ILE A 258 -11.35 6.49 4.86
C ILE A 258 -11.35 6.57 3.34
N LEU A 259 -12.51 6.88 2.76
CA LEU A 259 -12.67 7.18 1.34
C LEU A 259 -12.67 8.69 1.18
N LEU A 260 -11.58 9.21 0.63
CA LEU A 260 -11.34 10.62 0.38
C LEU A 260 -11.86 10.96 -1.01
N SER A 261 -13.10 11.44 -1.08
CA SER A 261 -13.62 11.99 -2.34
C SER A 261 -13.19 13.47 -2.46
N PRO A 262 -12.48 13.87 -3.53
CA PRO A 262 -11.93 15.20 -3.74
C PRO A 262 -12.95 16.22 -4.26
N THR A 263 -14.24 16.12 -3.93
CA THR A 263 -15.21 17.12 -4.37
C THR A 263 -15.53 18.15 -3.29
N SER A 264 -15.17 19.41 -3.55
CA SER A 264 -15.87 20.56 -3.00
C SER A 264 -17.06 20.86 -3.92
N ALA A 265 -18.28 20.96 -3.38
CA ALA A 265 -19.47 21.39 -4.13
C ALA A 265 -19.45 22.92 -4.37
N ASP A 266 -18.42 23.44 -5.06
CA ASP A 266 -18.47 24.76 -5.67
C ASP A 266 -19.06 24.61 -7.07
N GLU A 267 -19.98 25.47 -7.48
CA GLU A 267 -20.52 25.48 -8.86
C GLU A 267 -19.42 25.78 -9.91
N ASN A 268 -18.25 26.27 -9.48
CA ASN A 268 -17.06 26.43 -10.31
C ASN A 268 -16.08 25.24 -10.24
N PHE A 269 -16.38 24.22 -9.42
CA PHE A 269 -15.60 22.99 -9.38
C PHE A 269 -16.12 22.05 -10.47
N VAL A 270 -15.56 22.20 -11.66
CA VAL A 270 -15.72 21.22 -12.72
C VAL A 270 -14.91 19.99 -12.31
N VAL A 271 -15.59 18.96 -11.81
CA VAL A 271 -15.07 17.59 -11.96
C VAL A 271 -15.09 17.36 -13.46
N GLU A 272 -13.93 17.35 -14.11
CA GLU A 272 -13.87 17.04 -15.53
C GLU A 272 -14.60 15.70 -15.76
N GLU A 273 -15.44 15.64 -16.80
CA GLU A 273 -16.45 14.61 -17.09
C GLU A 273 -15.95 13.14 -17.05
N ASP A 274 -14.63 12.91 -16.95
CA ASP A 274 -13.94 11.62 -16.96
C ASP A 274 -13.34 11.17 -15.60
N ARG A 275 -13.67 11.81 -14.46
CA ARG A 275 -13.07 11.46 -13.16
C ARG A 275 -14.12 11.05 -12.13
N ALA A 276 -14.47 9.77 -12.06
CA ALA A 276 -15.12 9.20 -10.86
C ALA A 276 -14.05 9.08 -9.77
N PRO A 277 -14.00 9.93 -8.74
CA PRO A 277 -12.94 9.82 -7.76
C PRO A 277 -13.46 9.02 -6.57
N VAL A 278 -12.86 7.84 -6.40
CA VAL A 278 -13.22 6.81 -5.42
C VAL A 278 -14.55 6.12 -5.71
N GLU A 279 -14.45 4.86 -6.12
CA GLU A 279 -15.57 3.94 -6.25
C GLU A 279 -15.51 2.88 -5.15
N LEU A 280 -16.65 2.59 -4.52
CA LEU A 280 -16.82 1.47 -3.61
C LEU A 280 -17.81 0.48 -4.22
N THR A 281 -17.36 -0.75 -4.43
CA THR A 281 -18.17 -1.80 -5.04
C THR A 281 -18.12 -3.07 -4.20
N GLY A 282 -19.01 -4.03 -4.54
CA GLY A 282 -19.03 -5.31 -3.86
C GLY A 282 -19.54 -5.23 -2.42
N SER A 283 -19.08 -6.14 -1.57
CA SER A 283 -19.57 -6.31 -0.19
C SER A 283 -18.60 -5.74 0.84
N VAL A 284 -19.08 -4.81 1.67
CA VAL A 284 -18.30 -4.25 2.78
C VAL A 284 -18.93 -4.65 4.11
N ALA A 285 -18.13 -5.18 5.03
CA ALA A 285 -18.55 -5.53 6.38
C ALA A 285 -17.81 -4.68 7.42
N LEU A 286 -18.56 -3.91 8.21
CA LEU A 286 -18.07 -3.18 9.38
C LEU A 286 -18.42 -3.99 10.63
N LEU A 287 -17.40 -4.57 11.26
CA LEU A 287 -17.54 -5.40 12.46
C LEU A 287 -17.38 -4.54 13.73
N ASP A 288 -17.33 -5.18 14.89
CA ASP A 288 -17.14 -4.48 16.18
C ASP A 288 -15.87 -3.62 16.19
N GLY A 289 -15.99 -2.40 16.72
CA GLY A 289 -14.93 -1.39 16.75
C GLY A 289 -14.53 -0.80 15.39
N ALA A 290 -15.13 -1.24 14.27
CA ALA A 290 -14.80 -0.75 12.95
C ALA A 290 -15.34 0.66 12.69
N SER A 291 -14.58 1.47 11.95
CA SER A 291 -15.04 2.77 11.45
C SER A 291 -14.76 2.89 9.95
N MET A 292 -15.77 3.26 9.18
CA MET A 292 -15.62 3.65 7.77
C MET A 292 -16.14 5.06 7.56
N ILE A 293 -15.29 5.95 7.07
CA ILE A 293 -15.62 7.35 6.77
C ILE A 293 -15.59 7.52 5.26
N ILE A 294 -16.69 8.01 4.69
CA ILE A 294 -16.82 8.23 3.25
C ILE A 294 -17.13 9.70 3.01
N GLY A 295 -16.17 10.41 2.42
CA GLY A 295 -16.36 11.78 1.98
C GLY A 295 -17.38 11.87 0.85
N TYR A 296 -18.11 12.98 0.81
CA TYR A 296 -19.12 13.24 -0.21
C TYR A 296 -18.55 13.16 -1.63
N GLY A 297 -19.27 12.51 -2.54
CA GLY A 297 -18.93 12.42 -3.97
C GLY A 297 -18.33 11.09 -4.43
N ALA A 298 -18.01 10.17 -3.50
CA ALA A 298 -17.65 8.80 -3.87
C ALA A 298 -18.84 8.07 -4.52
N ASP A 299 -18.60 7.23 -5.53
CA ASP A 299 -19.64 6.37 -6.11
C ASP A 299 -19.77 5.08 -5.29
N LEU A 300 -20.93 4.91 -4.67
CA LEU A 300 -21.24 3.79 -3.80
C LEU A 300 -22.39 2.94 -4.36
N GLN A 301 -22.88 3.20 -5.57
CA GLN A 301 -24.13 2.61 -6.07
C GLN A 301 -24.07 1.10 -6.32
N GLN A 302 -22.87 0.56 -6.48
CA GLN A 302 -22.61 -0.88 -6.65
C GLN A 302 -22.17 -1.57 -5.35
N SER A 303 -22.19 -0.86 -4.22
CA SER A 303 -21.83 -1.42 -2.91
C SER A 303 -23.01 -2.07 -2.19
N THR A 304 -22.69 -3.02 -1.32
CA THR A 304 -23.55 -3.49 -0.24
C THR A 304 -22.77 -3.38 1.07
N ILE A 305 -23.14 -2.42 1.91
CA ILE A 305 -22.47 -2.16 3.18
C ILE A 305 -23.28 -2.77 4.31
N THR A 306 -22.65 -3.65 5.09
CA THR A 306 -23.24 -4.26 6.29
C THR A 306 -22.57 -3.70 7.52
N VAL A 307 -23.34 -3.05 8.39
CA VAL A 307 -22.85 -2.45 9.63
C VAL A 307 -23.32 -3.29 10.80
N GLN A 308 -22.42 -4.10 11.36
CA GLN A 308 -22.72 -4.94 12.52
C GLN A 308 -22.67 -4.13 13.83
N GLN A 309 -23.13 -4.76 14.91
CA GLN A 309 -23.04 -4.20 16.25
C GLN A 309 -21.62 -3.73 16.56
N GLY A 310 -21.50 -2.50 17.06
CA GLY A 310 -20.21 -1.86 17.35
C GLY A 310 -19.52 -1.23 16.14
N GLY A 311 -19.93 -1.57 14.92
CA GLY A 311 -19.45 -0.94 13.69
C GLY A 311 -20.11 0.41 13.42
N VAL A 312 -19.35 1.32 12.78
CA VAL A 312 -19.77 2.67 12.47
C VAL A 312 -19.48 3.01 11.00
N LEU A 313 -20.53 3.33 10.25
CA LEU A 313 -20.42 3.95 8.92
C LEU A 313 -20.67 5.45 9.05
N ILE A 314 -19.84 6.28 8.43
CA ILE A 314 -19.97 7.74 8.40
C ILE A 314 -20.01 8.18 6.94
N LEU A 315 -21.11 8.82 6.54
CA LEU A 315 -21.21 9.53 5.27
C LEU A 315 -21.06 11.03 5.56
N ASP A 316 -19.94 11.60 5.12
CA ASP A 316 -19.53 12.95 5.47
C ASP A 316 -19.80 13.93 4.32
N GLY A 317 -20.87 14.70 4.47
CA GLY A 317 -21.26 15.83 3.61
C GLY A 317 -20.99 17.19 4.26
N SER A 318 -20.10 17.28 5.26
CA SER A 318 -19.79 18.54 5.95
C SER A 318 -19.21 19.61 5.03
N THR A 319 -18.57 19.22 3.93
CA THR A 319 -17.97 20.10 2.93
C THR A 319 -18.95 20.58 1.85
N VAL A 320 -20.18 20.04 1.82
CA VAL A 320 -21.18 20.40 0.82
C VAL A 320 -21.71 21.80 1.11
N LYS A 321 -21.69 22.67 0.09
CA LYS A 321 -22.26 24.02 0.13
C LYS A 321 -23.74 23.96 -0.32
N GLY A 322 -24.56 24.83 0.25
CA GLY A 322 -25.98 24.96 -0.08
C GLY A 322 -26.92 24.28 0.92
N ASP A 323 -28.21 24.34 0.63
CA ASP A 323 -29.26 23.93 1.57
C ASP A 323 -29.55 22.43 1.57
N GLY A 324 -29.02 21.68 0.58
CA GLY A 324 -29.34 20.27 0.35
C GLY A 324 -28.11 19.37 0.25
N VAL A 325 -28.15 18.21 0.92
CA VAL A 325 -27.15 17.13 0.80
C VAL A 325 -27.86 15.83 0.42
N THR A 326 -27.36 15.13 -0.60
CA THR A 326 -27.89 13.83 -1.01
C THR A 326 -26.77 12.78 -1.01
N PHE A 327 -26.85 11.82 -0.10
CA PHE A 327 -25.99 10.65 -0.11
C PHE A 327 -26.61 9.55 -0.95
N SER A 328 -25.84 8.93 -1.87
CA SER A 328 -26.32 7.83 -2.71
C SER A 328 -25.50 6.58 -2.44
N VAL A 329 -26.15 5.51 -2.00
CA VAL A 329 -25.52 4.22 -1.65
C VAL A 329 -26.27 3.08 -2.35
N GLY A 330 -25.59 1.98 -2.67
CA GLY A 330 -26.23 0.78 -3.21
C GLY A 330 -27.18 0.15 -2.19
N ASN A 331 -26.68 -0.74 -1.34
CA ASN A 331 -27.47 -1.34 -0.25
C ASN A 331 -26.81 -1.08 1.10
N ILE A 332 -27.63 -0.86 2.13
CA ILE A 332 -27.19 -0.77 3.53
C ILE A 332 -27.96 -1.80 4.36
N ASN A 333 -27.22 -2.65 5.06
CA ASN A 333 -27.76 -3.58 6.05
C ASN A 333 -27.29 -3.13 7.44
N LEU A 334 -28.21 -2.74 8.32
CA LEU A 334 -27.92 -2.44 9.72
C LEU A 334 -28.20 -3.69 10.55
N ASN A 335 -27.18 -4.21 11.23
CA ASN A 335 -27.26 -5.37 12.12
C ASN A 335 -26.80 -4.98 13.54
N GLY A 336 -27.43 -3.95 14.10
CA GLY A 336 -27.12 -3.34 15.40
C GLY A 336 -26.08 -2.22 15.36
N GLY A 337 -25.53 -1.91 14.17
CA GLY A 337 -24.54 -0.86 13.96
C GLY A 337 -25.12 0.55 13.80
N LYS A 338 -24.24 1.54 13.62
CA LYS A 338 -24.62 2.94 13.43
C LYS A 338 -24.22 3.48 12.06
N LEU A 339 -25.15 4.18 11.42
CA LEU A 339 -24.89 5.01 10.25
C LEU A 339 -24.95 6.49 10.66
N TRP A 340 -23.86 7.23 10.50
CA TRP A 340 -23.83 8.66 10.67
C TRP A 340 -23.96 9.37 9.32
N LEU A 341 -24.84 10.34 9.27
CA LEU A 341 -24.89 11.35 8.23
C LEU A 341 -24.36 12.64 8.84
N ILE A 342 -23.25 13.16 8.33
CA ILE A 342 -22.67 14.41 8.83
C ILE A 342 -22.89 15.49 7.77
N THR A 343 -23.46 16.63 8.16
CA THR A 343 -23.71 17.75 7.26
C THR A 343 -23.26 19.07 7.85
N GLY A 344 -22.94 20.01 6.97
CA GLY A 344 -22.63 21.39 7.34
C GLY A 344 -23.91 22.17 7.69
N ALA A 345 -24.15 23.28 6.98
CA ALA A 345 -25.33 24.12 7.20
C ALA A 345 -26.60 23.63 6.47
N ALA A 346 -26.54 22.49 5.78
CA ALA A 346 -27.65 21.98 4.99
C ALA A 346 -28.86 21.62 5.85
N THR A 347 -30.02 22.11 5.44
CA THR A 347 -31.30 21.93 6.12
C THR A 347 -32.11 20.78 5.51
N HIS A 348 -31.81 20.38 4.28
CA HIS A 348 -32.42 19.26 3.57
C HIS A 348 -31.42 18.12 3.41
N VAL A 349 -31.71 16.97 4.00
CA VAL A 349 -30.82 15.81 3.97
C VAL A 349 -31.55 14.62 3.39
N GLN A 350 -30.98 14.03 2.34
CA GLN A 350 -31.55 12.86 1.69
C GLN A 350 -30.54 11.71 1.67
N LEU A 351 -31.00 10.54 2.06
CA LEU A 351 -30.29 9.27 1.84
C LEU A 351 -31.01 8.49 0.75
N LYS A 352 -30.38 8.36 -0.42
CA LYS A 352 -30.83 7.48 -1.50
C LYS A 352 -30.12 6.14 -1.39
N VAL A 353 -30.92 5.08 -1.34
CA VAL A 353 -30.47 3.69 -1.33
C VAL A 353 -31.24 2.89 -2.37
N LYS A 354 -30.69 1.78 -2.86
CA LYS A 354 -31.52 0.72 -3.46
C LYS A 354 -32.31 0.02 -2.34
N ARG A 355 -31.62 -0.36 -1.26
CA ARG A 355 -32.20 -1.01 -0.08
C ARG A 355 -31.57 -0.52 1.21
N LEU A 356 -32.38 -0.26 2.23
CA LEU A 356 -31.98 -0.08 3.62
C LEU A 356 -32.77 -1.08 4.47
N ARG A 357 -32.08 -1.94 5.22
CA ARG A 357 -32.76 -2.97 6.01
C ARG A 357 -32.08 -3.30 7.33
N GLY A 358 -32.86 -3.83 8.26
CA GLY A 358 -32.38 -4.46 9.50
C GLY A 358 -32.72 -3.67 10.75
N GLU A 359 -31.86 -3.74 11.76
CA GLU A 359 -32.03 -3.11 13.06
C GLU A 359 -30.81 -2.24 13.37
N GLY A 360 -30.99 -1.02 13.87
CA GLY A 360 -29.87 -0.13 14.19
C GLY A 360 -30.27 1.33 14.32
N ALA A 361 -29.27 2.21 14.23
CA ALA A 361 -29.49 3.65 14.35
C ALA A 361 -28.90 4.43 13.17
N ILE A 362 -29.65 5.42 12.70
CA ILE A 362 -29.15 6.50 11.84
C ILE A 362 -29.01 7.76 12.70
N CYS A 363 -27.81 8.31 12.75
CA CYS A 363 -27.50 9.52 13.50
C CYS A 363 -27.20 10.66 12.51
N LEU A 364 -28.04 11.69 12.46
CA LEU A 364 -27.76 12.90 11.72
C LEU A 364 -27.07 13.91 12.63
N GLN A 365 -25.82 14.27 12.30
CA GLN A 365 -25.10 15.37 12.94
C GLN A 365 -25.05 16.56 11.98
N THR A 366 -25.56 17.72 12.41
CA THR A 366 -25.65 18.90 11.55
C THR A 366 -25.19 20.19 12.25
N SER A 367 -24.73 21.16 11.46
CA SER A 367 -24.48 22.54 11.91
C SER A 367 -25.56 23.53 11.45
N ALA A 368 -26.68 23.04 10.88
CA ALA A 368 -27.81 23.86 10.49
C ALA A 368 -28.42 24.58 11.72
N LYS A 369 -28.75 25.87 11.58
CA LYS A 369 -29.37 26.65 12.66
C LYS A 369 -30.81 26.23 12.96
N GLU A 370 -31.52 25.79 11.92
CA GLU A 370 -32.88 25.28 12.00
C GLU A 370 -32.95 24.03 11.12
N ILE A 371 -33.30 22.89 11.70
CA ILE A 371 -33.53 21.64 10.98
C ILE A 371 -34.90 21.09 11.39
N SER A 372 -35.72 20.73 10.40
CA SER A 372 -36.98 20.02 10.63
C SER A 372 -36.81 18.55 10.24
N PRO A 373 -37.34 17.60 11.04
CA PRO A 373 -37.46 16.20 10.64
C PRO A 373 -38.12 16.01 9.27
N ASP A 374 -39.02 16.91 8.88
CA ASP A 374 -39.73 16.84 7.59
C ASP A 374 -38.79 17.01 6.38
N PHE A 375 -37.62 17.61 6.56
CA PHE A 375 -36.62 17.82 5.51
C PHE A 375 -35.55 16.73 5.47
N ILE A 376 -35.73 15.67 6.27
CA ILE A 376 -34.88 14.49 6.28
C ILE A 376 -35.68 13.32 5.72
N ASN A 377 -35.21 12.72 4.63
CA ASN A 377 -35.91 11.60 4.01
C ASN A 377 -34.94 10.51 3.52
N VAL A 378 -35.46 9.28 3.50
CA VAL A 378 -34.79 8.12 2.92
C VAL A 378 -35.59 7.70 1.68
N LYS A 379 -34.91 7.48 0.55
CA LYS A 379 -35.51 6.97 -0.68
C LYS A 379 -34.92 5.62 -1.04
N GLY A 380 -35.78 4.64 -1.31
CA GLY A 380 -35.40 3.26 -1.65
C GLY A 380 -36.29 2.25 -0.92
N GLU A 381 -36.02 0.96 -1.09
CA GLU A 381 -36.73 -0.08 -0.35
C GLU A 381 -36.27 -0.06 1.13
N VAL A 382 -37.15 0.31 2.07
CA VAL A 382 -36.85 0.41 3.51
C VAL A 382 -37.61 -0.65 4.31
N THR A 383 -36.90 -1.43 5.13
CA THR A 383 -37.52 -2.47 5.99
C THR A 383 -36.80 -2.61 7.34
N GLY A 384 -37.48 -3.07 8.37
CA GLY A 384 -36.90 -3.32 9.70
C GLY A 384 -37.17 -2.20 10.71
N ASP A 385 -36.48 -2.26 11.86
CA ASP A 385 -36.66 -1.35 13.00
C ASP A 385 -35.45 -0.43 13.14
N ILE A 386 -35.55 0.78 12.58
CA ILE A 386 -34.43 1.72 12.46
C ILE A 386 -34.76 3.00 13.21
N HIS A 387 -34.01 3.24 14.28
CA HIS A 387 -34.10 4.46 15.07
C HIS A 387 -33.33 5.60 14.39
N VAL A 388 -33.82 6.83 14.59
CA VAL A 388 -33.17 8.04 14.07
C VAL A 388 -32.94 9.03 15.20
N GLU A 389 -31.71 9.51 15.29
CA GLU A 389 -31.28 10.56 16.20
C GLU A 389 -30.80 11.77 15.40
N ILE A 390 -31.22 12.97 15.79
CA ILE A 390 -30.76 14.23 15.16
C ILE A 390 -30.06 15.04 16.24
N THR A 391 -28.81 15.43 15.98
CA THR A 391 -28.00 16.20 16.91
C THR A 391 -27.34 17.40 16.24
N ASP A 392 -27.03 18.42 17.03
CA ASP A 392 -26.14 19.50 16.60
C ASP A 392 -24.67 19.03 16.50
N ALA A 393 -23.79 19.93 16.09
CA ALA A 393 -22.35 19.67 15.98
C ALA A 393 -21.67 19.34 17.32
N SER A 394 -22.29 19.69 18.46
CA SER A 394 -21.83 19.36 19.81
C SER A 394 -22.42 18.03 20.34
N ARG A 395 -23.17 17.31 19.49
CA ARG A 395 -23.90 16.07 19.78
C ARG A 395 -25.04 16.25 20.79
N GLN A 396 -25.57 17.46 20.93
CA GLN A 396 -26.81 17.67 21.68
C GLN A 396 -28.02 17.31 20.83
N THR A 397 -28.93 16.55 21.40
CA THR A 397 -30.18 16.12 20.76
C THR A 397 -31.05 17.32 20.39
N LEU A 398 -31.43 17.41 19.10
CA LEU A 398 -32.27 18.48 18.57
C LEU A 398 -33.76 18.10 18.49
N CYS A 399 -34.07 16.80 18.43
CA CYS A 399 -35.43 16.29 18.28
C CYS A 399 -35.68 15.12 19.24
N ASN A 400 -36.96 14.89 19.60
CA ASN A 400 -37.36 13.68 20.33
C ASN A 400 -36.98 12.41 19.55
N ALA A 401 -37.01 11.25 20.20
CA ALA A 401 -36.72 9.97 19.54
C ALA A 401 -37.61 9.77 18.30
N LEU A 402 -36.99 9.45 17.15
CA LEU A 402 -37.64 9.21 15.88
C LEU A 402 -37.38 7.77 15.41
N LYS A 403 -38.24 7.30 14.52
CA LYS A 403 -38.03 6.05 13.76
C LYS A 403 -38.35 6.28 12.29
N LEU A 404 -37.71 5.49 11.43
CA LEU A 404 -38.10 5.42 10.02
C LEU A 404 -39.38 4.61 9.88
N GLN A 405 -40.41 5.24 9.34
CA GLN A 405 -41.64 4.57 8.93
C GLN A 405 -41.61 4.40 7.41
N PRO A 406 -41.57 3.17 6.88
CA PRO A 406 -41.69 2.94 5.45
C PRO A 406 -42.98 3.53 4.87
N ASP A 407 -42.88 4.11 3.69
CA ASP A 407 -44.03 4.64 2.96
C ASP A 407 -44.96 3.50 2.48
N GLU A 408 -46.23 3.80 2.15
CA GLU A 408 -47.23 2.78 1.79
C GLU A 408 -46.85 1.94 0.56
N ASP A 409 -46.12 2.53 -0.39
CA ASP A 409 -45.63 1.87 -1.59
C ASP A 409 -44.33 1.07 -1.36
N GLY A 410 -43.74 1.17 -0.16
CA GLY A 410 -42.49 0.55 0.22
C GLY A 410 -41.24 1.19 -0.42
N ILE A 411 -41.40 2.32 -1.13
CA ILE A 411 -40.31 3.04 -1.81
C ILE A 411 -40.12 4.40 -1.16
N GLY A 412 -39.48 4.39 0.00
CA GLY A 412 -39.20 5.56 0.81
C GLY A 412 -39.49 5.30 2.28
N ALA A 413 -39.05 6.23 3.12
CA ALA A 413 -39.46 6.29 4.51
C ALA A 413 -39.43 7.74 5.00
N THR A 414 -40.40 8.05 5.86
CA THR A 414 -40.50 9.33 6.57
C THR A 414 -40.20 9.14 8.05
N LEU A 415 -39.79 10.22 8.71
CA LEU A 415 -39.56 10.22 10.15
C LEU A 415 -40.89 10.32 10.90
N GLN A 416 -41.09 9.43 11.86
CA GLN A 416 -42.23 9.47 12.78
C GLN A 416 -41.71 9.46 14.23
N PRO A 417 -42.46 10.02 15.20
CA PRO A 417 -42.18 9.81 16.60
C PRO A 417 -42.03 8.32 16.93
N ALA A 418 -40.97 7.96 17.66
CA ALA A 418 -40.64 6.58 17.98
C ALA A 418 -41.71 5.90 18.84
#